data_AF-A0A1F2VEF8-F1
#
_entry.id   AF-A0A1F2VEF8-F1
#
_cell.length_a   1.000
_cell.length_b   1.000
_cell.length_c   1.000
_cell.angle_alpha   90.00
_cell.angle_beta   90.00
_cell.angle_gamma   90.00
#
_symmetry.space_group_name_H-M   'P 1'
#
loop_
_entity.id
_entity.type
_entity.pdbx_description
1 polymer ?
#
loop_
_entity_poly.entity_id
_entity_poly.type
_entity_poly.pdbx_seq_one_letter_code
_entity_poly.pdbx_strand_id
1 'polypeptide(L)'
;MNHLTSDELIDAMEGMLDATRQQHLDACEACRRELAELSSVLREARALNVPEPSPLYWQHFSERVRTAVDAEALPSGGWPRWLRWPALVPLAAMALVVIALMVSAPTPVDPPAAVAAVDANPGDVALAADSWVMVADLVGDMDWDTASAAGLVVEPGDAEWAVLELSANEQQELTRLLRAELLRAKS
;
A
#
# COMPACT_ATOMS: atom_id res chain seq x y z
N MET A 1 -17.98 24.63 -34.34
CA MET A 1 -16.72 24.07 -34.85
C MET A 1 -15.77 24.07 -33.68
N ASN A 2 -15.56 22.91 -33.06
CA ASN A 2 -14.71 22.80 -31.88
C ASN A 2 -13.38 22.18 -32.32
N HIS A 3 -12.27 22.81 -31.95
CA HIS A 3 -10.92 22.31 -32.22
C HIS A 3 -10.54 21.25 -31.19
N LEU A 4 -9.45 20.51 -31.45
CA LEU A 4 -8.88 19.60 -30.45
C LEU A 4 -8.37 20.38 -29.25
N THR A 5 -8.49 19.79 -28.06
CA THR A 5 -7.83 20.30 -26.85
C THR A 5 -6.34 19.94 -26.85
N SER A 6 -5.56 20.55 -25.94
CA SER A 6 -4.15 20.19 -25.76
C SER A 6 -3.96 18.71 -25.43
N ASP A 7 -4.82 18.14 -24.59
CA ASP A 7 -4.76 16.72 -24.22
C ASP A 7 -5.06 15.82 -25.45
N GLU A 8 -6.08 16.15 -26.23
CA GLU A 8 -6.41 15.42 -27.47
C GLU A 8 -5.27 15.51 -28.51
N LEU A 9 -4.51 16.61 -28.54
CA LEU A 9 -3.31 16.72 -29.40
C LEU A 9 -2.17 15.83 -28.90
N ILE A 10 -2.00 15.70 -27.58
CA ILE A 10 -1.02 14.76 -27.00
C ILE A 10 -1.42 13.32 -27.29
N ASP A 11 -2.70 12.97 -27.11
CA ASP A 11 -3.23 11.65 -27.47
C ASP A 11 -3.00 11.33 -28.95
N ALA A 12 -3.14 12.33 -29.84
CA ALA A 12 -2.82 12.19 -31.25
C ALA A 12 -1.34 11.89 -31.50
N MET A 13 -0.43 12.51 -30.74
CA MET A 13 1.01 12.26 -30.84
C MET A 13 1.40 10.87 -30.32
N GLU A 14 0.69 10.36 -29.33
CA GLU A 14 0.91 9.06 -28.71
C GLU A 14 0.16 7.92 -29.43
N GLY A 15 -0.69 8.25 -30.40
CA GLY A 15 -1.47 7.29 -31.18
C GLY A 15 -2.69 6.75 -30.46
N MET A 16 -3.19 7.48 -29.44
CA MET A 16 -4.32 7.12 -28.60
C MET A 16 -5.61 7.92 -28.90
N LEU A 17 -5.58 8.82 -29.88
CA LEU A 17 -6.74 9.62 -30.25
C LEU A 17 -7.90 8.76 -30.77
N ASP A 18 -9.12 9.07 -30.36
CA ASP A 18 -10.31 8.38 -30.84
C ASP A 18 -10.55 8.59 -32.34
N ALA A 19 -11.23 7.62 -32.98
CA ALA A 19 -11.45 7.64 -34.43
C ALA A 19 -12.25 8.85 -34.94
N THR A 20 -13.16 9.40 -34.13
CA THR A 20 -13.99 10.55 -34.55
C THR A 20 -13.16 11.84 -34.54
N ARG A 21 -12.34 12.02 -33.50
CA ARG A 21 -11.39 13.13 -33.42
C ARG A 21 -10.24 12.98 -34.40
N GLN A 22 -9.81 11.76 -34.71
CA GLN A 22 -8.84 11.52 -35.78
C GLN A 22 -9.40 11.97 -37.14
N GLN A 23 -10.65 11.65 -37.45
CA GLN A 23 -11.31 12.15 -38.67
C GLN A 23 -11.39 13.69 -38.70
N HIS A 24 -11.64 14.32 -37.55
CA HIS A 24 -11.59 15.78 -37.44
C HIS A 24 -10.18 16.32 -37.70
N LEU A 25 -9.16 15.72 -37.09
CA LEU A 25 -7.76 16.10 -37.28
C LEU A 25 -7.39 16.01 -38.76
N ASP A 26 -7.76 14.94 -39.46
CA ASP A 26 -7.47 14.77 -40.88
C ASP A 26 -8.13 15.87 -41.74
N ALA A 27 -9.34 16.31 -41.36
CA ALA A 27 -10.10 17.33 -42.07
C ALA A 27 -9.74 18.78 -41.68
N CYS A 28 -9.25 19.02 -40.47
CA CYS A 28 -9.02 20.36 -39.93
C CYS A 28 -7.57 20.81 -40.11
N GLU A 29 -7.33 21.79 -40.98
CA GLU A 29 -5.98 22.34 -41.22
C GLU A 29 -5.37 23.02 -39.98
N ALA A 30 -6.19 23.68 -39.15
CA ALA A 30 -5.70 24.34 -37.94
C ALA A 30 -5.10 23.33 -36.96
N CYS A 31 -5.83 22.25 -36.65
CA CYS A 31 -5.37 21.20 -35.73
C CYS A 31 -4.15 20.44 -36.28
N ARG A 32 -4.08 20.18 -37.60
CA ARG A 32 -2.88 19.55 -38.20
C ARG A 32 -1.64 20.42 -38.08
N ARG A 33 -1.80 21.74 -38.23
CA ARG A 33 -0.69 22.69 -38.11
C ARG A 33 -0.16 22.73 -36.68
N GLU A 34 -1.06 22.79 -35.71
CA GLU A 34 -0.73 22.79 -34.29
C GLU A 34 -0.01 21.49 -33.88
N LEU A 35 -0.51 20.33 -34.32
CA LEU A 35 0.14 19.04 -34.10
C LEU A 35 1.53 18.96 -34.77
N ALA A 36 1.68 19.51 -35.97
CA ALA A 36 2.96 19.58 -36.67
C ALA A 36 3.98 20.45 -35.92
N GLU A 37 3.53 21.57 -35.34
CA GLU A 37 4.36 22.45 -34.51
C GLU A 37 4.83 21.74 -33.24
N LEU A 38 3.90 21.15 -32.46
CA LEU A 38 4.21 20.37 -31.25
C LEU A 38 5.18 19.22 -31.52
N SER A 39 4.91 18.44 -32.57
CA SER A 39 5.77 17.31 -32.97
C SER A 39 7.13 17.76 -33.49
N SER A 40 7.26 18.97 -34.03
CA SER A 40 8.56 19.52 -34.43
C SER A 40 9.42 19.86 -33.22
N VAL A 41 8.85 20.52 -32.21
CA VAL A 41 9.54 20.88 -30.96
C VAL A 41 10.02 19.62 -30.23
N LEU A 42 9.16 18.59 -30.12
CA LEU A 42 9.54 17.33 -29.47
C LEU A 42 10.64 16.59 -30.22
N ARG A 43 10.65 16.66 -31.56
CA ARG A 43 11.71 16.07 -32.38
C ARG A 43 13.04 16.79 -32.18
N GLU A 44 13.01 18.12 -32.11
CA GLU A 44 14.20 18.93 -31.82
C GLU A 44 14.73 18.65 -30.41
N ALA A 45 13.85 18.59 -29.41
CA ALA A 45 14.23 18.25 -28.04
C ALA A 45 14.87 16.86 -27.94
N ARG A 46 14.34 15.85 -28.65
CA ARG A 46 14.91 14.49 -28.70
C ARG A 46 16.25 14.42 -29.45
N ALA A 47 16.52 15.36 -30.35
CA ALA A 47 17.78 15.42 -31.07
C ALA A 47 18.93 15.98 -30.20
N LEU A 48 18.61 16.58 -29.05
CA LEU A 48 19.61 17.05 -28.11
C LEU A 48 20.32 15.85 -27.49
N ASN A 49 21.65 15.81 -27.62
CA ASN A 49 22.46 14.83 -26.94
C ASN A 49 22.50 15.20 -25.44
N VAL A 50 21.73 14.47 -24.64
CA VAL A 50 21.78 14.58 -23.18
C VAL A 50 22.93 13.70 -22.69
N PRO A 51 24.00 14.28 -22.10
CA PRO A 51 25.10 13.48 -21.59
C PRO A 51 24.61 12.58 -20.46
N GLU A 52 25.05 11.33 -20.47
CA GLU A 52 24.76 10.40 -19.38
C GLU A 52 25.34 10.97 -18.07
N PRO A 53 24.57 10.97 -16.97
CA PRO A 53 25.10 11.40 -15.68
C PRO A 53 26.29 10.51 -15.28
N SER A 54 27.28 11.11 -14.61
CA SER A 54 28.43 10.35 -14.12
C SER A 54 27.99 9.19 -13.22
N PRO A 55 28.66 8.02 -13.20
CA PRO A 55 28.28 6.91 -12.34
C PRO A 55 28.19 7.25 -10.84
N LEU A 56 28.98 8.24 -10.37
CA LEU A 56 28.95 8.73 -8.99
C LEU A 56 27.70 9.56 -8.67
N TYR A 57 27.06 10.16 -9.67
CA TYR A 57 25.83 10.95 -9.47
C TYR A 57 24.74 10.11 -8.80
N TRP A 58 24.58 8.86 -9.24
CA TRP A 58 23.56 7.95 -8.72
C TRP A 58 23.80 7.60 -7.25
N GLN A 59 25.05 7.37 -6.86
CA GLN A 59 25.40 7.08 -5.46
C GLN A 59 25.03 8.25 -4.54
N HIS A 60 25.42 9.48 -4.93
CA HIS A 60 25.09 10.68 -4.18
C HIS A 60 23.59 11.01 -4.18
N PHE A 61 22.90 10.76 -5.30
CA PHE A 61 21.45 10.93 -5.38
C PHE A 61 20.73 9.99 -4.42
N SER A 62 21.04 8.69 -4.44
CA SER A 62 20.43 7.70 -3.54
C SER A 62 20.76 7.95 -2.07
N GLU A 63 21.95 8.45 -1.75
CA GLU A 63 22.29 8.88 -0.39
C GLU A 63 21.44 10.08 0.05
N ARG A 64 21.33 11.12 -0.79
CA ARG A 64 20.50 12.30 -0.50
C ARG A 64 19.03 11.95 -0.32
N VAL A 65 18.48 11.07 -1.15
CA VAL A 65 17.08 10.61 -1.02
C VAL A 65 16.89 9.88 0.31
N ARG A 66 17.78 8.93 0.66
CA ARG A 66 17.71 8.23 1.95
C ARG A 66 17.78 9.18 3.12
N THR A 67 18.75 10.10 3.13
CA THR A 67 18.87 11.10 4.20
C THR A 67 17.63 12.00 4.31
N ALA A 68 17.02 12.39 3.18
CA ALA A 68 15.80 13.18 3.20
C ALA A 68 14.61 12.39 3.79
N VAL A 69 14.44 11.13 3.39
CA VAL A 69 13.40 10.24 3.93
C VAL A 69 13.60 9.99 5.43
N ASP A 70 14.84 9.72 5.86
CA ASP A 70 15.16 9.50 7.28
C ASP A 70 14.94 10.77 8.12
N ALA A 71 15.15 11.96 7.54
CA ALA A 71 14.90 13.23 8.21
C ALA A 71 13.40 13.57 8.30
N GLU A 72 12.60 13.11 7.34
CA GLU A 72 11.14 13.25 7.33
C GLU A 72 10.43 12.21 8.21
N ALA A 73 11.06 11.05 8.44
CA ALA A 73 10.61 10.10 9.43
C ALA A 73 10.62 10.79 10.80
N LEU A 74 9.43 11.25 11.23
CA LEU A 74 9.18 11.78 12.57
C LEU A 74 9.90 10.86 13.56
N PRO A 75 10.63 11.40 14.55
CA PRO A 75 11.33 10.58 15.51
C PRO A 75 10.31 9.60 16.07
N SER A 76 10.43 8.32 15.67
CA SER A 76 9.55 7.26 16.10
C SER A 76 9.56 7.34 17.60
N GLY A 77 8.45 7.83 18.19
CA GLY A 77 8.41 8.30 19.57
C GLY A 77 8.98 7.23 20.46
N GLY A 78 10.26 7.38 20.83
CA GLY A 78 11.02 6.37 21.51
C GLY A 78 10.38 6.23 22.87
N TRP A 79 9.58 5.19 23.06
CA TRP A 79 8.99 4.91 24.35
C TRP A 79 10.11 4.93 25.39
N PRO A 80 9.98 5.77 26.45
CA PRO A 80 11.06 5.96 27.39
C PRO A 80 11.49 4.61 27.91
N ARG A 81 12.80 4.36 27.92
CA ARG A 81 13.42 3.07 28.26
C ARG A 81 12.96 2.53 29.63
N TRP A 82 12.43 3.37 30.51
CA TRP A 82 11.82 2.98 31.79
C TRP A 82 10.50 2.19 31.65
N LEU A 83 9.85 2.25 30.47
CA LEU A 83 8.58 1.59 30.16
C LEU A 83 8.83 0.26 29.44
N ARG A 84 10.08 0.01 29.02
CA ARG A 84 10.55 -1.30 28.55
C ARG A 84 11.10 -2.07 29.75
N TRP A 85 10.19 -2.82 30.40
CA TRP A 85 10.43 -4.03 31.24
C TRP A 85 11.37 -3.90 32.44
N PRO A 86 10.85 -3.92 33.69
CA PRO A 86 10.32 -5.18 34.24
C PRO A 86 9.04 -5.07 35.11
N ALA A 87 8.45 -3.87 35.27
CA ALA A 87 7.36 -3.67 36.24
C ALA A 87 5.94 -3.98 35.71
N LEU A 88 5.76 -4.10 34.38
CA LEU A 88 4.44 -4.36 33.77
C LEU A 88 4.10 -5.85 33.63
N VAL A 89 5.11 -6.73 33.70
CA VAL A 89 4.93 -8.20 33.67
C VAL A 89 4.07 -8.72 34.83
N PRO A 90 4.28 -8.32 36.10
CA PRO A 90 3.46 -8.84 37.21
C PRO A 90 2.02 -8.33 37.17
N LEU A 91 1.79 -7.11 36.67
CA LEU A 91 0.44 -6.51 36.59
C LEU A 91 -0.43 -7.18 35.54
N ALA A 92 0.13 -7.49 34.37
CA ALA A 92 -0.56 -8.26 33.32
C ALA A 92 -0.84 -9.71 33.76
N ALA A 93 0.10 -10.35 34.46
CA ALA A 93 -0.09 -11.69 35.01
C ALA A 93 -1.20 -11.73 36.07
N MET A 94 -1.27 -10.73 36.95
CA MET A 94 -2.32 -10.66 37.98
C MET A 94 -3.70 -10.42 37.37
N ALA A 95 -3.81 -9.57 36.35
CA ALA A 95 -5.06 -9.35 35.63
C ALA A 95 -5.55 -10.64 34.93
N LEU A 96 -4.64 -11.41 34.32
CA LEU A 96 -4.97 -12.69 33.69
C LEU A 96 -5.43 -13.74 34.71
N VAL A 97 -4.83 -13.79 35.90
CA VAL A 97 -5.26 -14.71 36.97
C VAL A 97 -6.67 -14.36 37.47
N VAL A 98 -6.98 -13.07 37.63
CA VAL A 98 -8.32 -12.62 38.04
C VAL A 98 -9.36 -12.97 36.99
N ILE A 99 -9.05 -12.78 35.71
CA ILE A 99 -9.94 -13.14 34.59
C ILE A 99 -10.11 -14.66 34.52
N ALA A 100 -9.04 -15.44 34.67
CA ALA A 100 -9.09 -16.90 34.69
C ALA A 100 -9.95 -17.44 35.85
N LEU A 101 -9.86 -16.82 37.04
CA LEU A 101 -10.69 -17.17 38.19
C LEU A 101 -12.17 -16.80 37.99
N MET A 102 -12.47 -15.68 37.33
CA MET A 102 -13.84 -15.30 36.98
C MET A 102 -14.47 -16.24 35.94
N VAL A 103 -13.69 -16.71 34.97
CA VAL A 103 -14.14 -17.66 33.94
C VAL A 103 -14.23 -19.10 34.47
N SER A 104 -13.47 -19.44 35.51
CA SER A 104 -13.46 -20.80 36.10
C SER A 104 -14.53 -21.03 37.17
N ALA A 105 -15.40 -20.06 37.46
CA ALA A 105 -16.54 -20.29 38.36
C ALA A 105 -17.59 -21.18 37.64
N PRO A 106 -17.80 -22.43 38.07
CA PRO A 106 -18.62 -23.38 37.32
C PRO A 106 -20.11 -23.07 37.48
N THR A 107 -20.82 -22.86 36.37
CA THR A 107 -22.28 -23.02 36.31
C THR A 107 -22.61 -24.51 36.16
N PRO A 108 -23.50 -25.10 36.98
CA PRO A 108 -23.76 -26.54 36.92
C PRO A 108 -24.73 -26.87 35.78
N VAL A 109 -24.29 -27.63 34.78
CA VAL A 109 -25.17 -28.32 33.81
C VAL A 109 -24.58 -29.70 33.47
N ASP A 110 -25.42 -30.73 33.62
CA ASP A 110 -25.16 -32.16 33.37
C ASP A 110 -24.89 -32.50 31.89
N PRO A 111 -24.21 -33.64 31.59
CA PRO A 111 -23.62 -33.94 30.29
C PRO A 111 -24.59 -34.67 29.34
N PRO A 112 -24.34 -34.62 28.01
CA PRO A 112 -23.75 -35.82 27.42
C PRO A 112 -22.79 -35.60 26.23
N ALA A 113 -22.04 -36.66 25.97
CA ALA A 113 -21.38 -37.04 24.71
C ALA A 113 -20.10 -36.27 24.32
N ALA A 114 -18.99 -36.90 24.70
CA ALA A 114 -17.65 -36.90 24.10
C ALA A 114 -17.49 -36.06 22.81
N VAL A 115 -16.94 -34.86 22.98
CA VAL A 115 -16.00 -34.28 22.03
C VAL A 115 -14.62 -34.38 22.67
N ALA A 116 -13.68 -34.96 21.95
CA ALA A 116 -12.30 -35.10 22.40
C ALA A 116 -11.78 -33.73 22.84
N ALA A 117 -11.34 -33.65 24.09
CA ALA A 117 -10.61 -32.50 24.60
C ALA A 117 -9.34 -32.36 23.75
N VAL A 118 -9.21 -31.25 23.04
CA VAL A 118 -7.91 -30.80 22.57
C VAL A 118 -7.23 -30.25 23.82
N ASP A 119 -6.34 -31.06 24.38
CA ASP A 119 -5.41 -30.63 25.42
C ASP A 119 -4.62 -29.43 24.87
N ALA A 120 -4.95 -28.23 25.32
CA ALA A 120 -4.13 -27.06 25.07
C ALA A 120 -2.89 -27.18 25.97
N ASN A 121 -1.83 -27.72 25.39
CA ASN A 121 -0.55 -27.88 26.05
C ASN A 121 0.10 -26.48 26.15
N PRO A 122 0.75 -26.09 27.26
CA PRO A 122 1.52 -24.83 27.34
C PRO A 122 2.63 -24.70 26.28
N GLY A 123 2.95 -25.77 25.54
CA GLY A 123 3.78 -25.73 24.35
C GLY A 123 3.14 -25.02 23.15
N ASP A 124 1.82 -24.98 23.03
CA ASP A 124 1.12 -24.43 21.85
C ASP A 124 1.19 -22.89 21.80
N VAL A 125 1.25 -22.26 22.97
CA VAL A 125 1.43 -20.80 23.11
C VAL A 125 2.89 -20.37 22.87
N ALA A 126 3.86 -21.22 23.22
CA ALA A 126 5.26 -21.01 22.86
C ALA A 126 5.48 -21.24 21.35
N LEU A 127 4.83 -22.26 20.77
CA LEU A 127 4.82 -22.51 19.33
C LEU A 127 4.22 -21.33 18.54
N ALA A 128 3.24 -20.61 19.09
CA ALA A 128 2.67 -19.44 18.42
C ALA A 128 3.66 -18.25 18.36
N ALA A 129 4.42 -18.00 19.44
CA ALA A 129 5.48 -16.99 19.41
C ALA A 129 6.64 -17.41 18.49
N ASP A 130 7.02 -18.70 18.52
CA ASP A 130 7.99 -19.28 17.60
C ASP A 130 7.49 -19.24 16.15
N SER A 131 6.17 -19.39 15.92
CA SER A 131 5.56 -19.31 14.58
C SER A 131 5.64 -17.90 13.99
N TRP A 132 5.49 -16.85 14.81
CA TRP A 132 5.69 -15.48 14.36
C TRP A 132 7.14 -15.17 14.02
N VAL A 133 8.09 -15.72 14.77
CA VAL A 133 9.53 -15.62 14.46
C VAL A 133 9.85 -16.40 13.17
N MET A 134 9.27 -17.59 12.98
CA MET A 134 9.44 -18.39 11.76
C MET A 134 8.82 -17.69 10.53
N VAL A 135 7.65 -17.04 10.69
CA VAL A 135 7.03 -16.24 9.64
C VAL A 135 7.87 -15.02 9.31
N ALA A 136 8.45 -14.34 10.32
CA ALA A 136 9.33 -13.19 10.08
C ALA A 136 10.64 -13.59 9.38
N ASP A 137 11.22 -14.75 9.73
CA ASP A 137 12.41 -15.31 9.08
C ASP A 137 12.11 -15.75 7.64
N LEU A 138 10.97 -16.43 7.43
CA LEU A 138 10.50 -16.85 6.11
C LEU A 138 10.16 -15.66 5.20
N VAL A 139 9.54 -14.61 5.74
CA VAL A 139 9.25 -13.36 5.01
C VAL A 139 10.53 -12.55 4.77
N GLY A 140 11.52 -12.65 5.66
CA GLY A 140 12.83 -12.02 5.50
C GLY A 140 13.66 -12.63 4.37
N ASP A 141 13.53 -13.94 4.14
CA ASP A 141 14.20 -14.66 3.05
C ASP A 141 13.34 -14.72 1.77
N MET A 142 12.12 -14.15 1.79
CA MET A 142 11.23 -14.14 0.64
C MET A 142 11.73 -13.14 -0.41
N ASP A 143 12.00 -13.65 -1.61
CA ASP A 143 12.34 -12.83 -2.77
C ASP A 143 11.10 -12.07 -3.27
N TRP A 144 11.01 -10.80 -2.86
CA TRP A 144 9.92 -9.89 -3.21
C TRP A 144 9.76 -9.69 -4.71
N ASP A 145 10.84 -9.80 -5.50
CA ASP A 145 10.79 -9.68 -6.95
C ASP A 145 10.07 -10.88 -7.58
N THR A 146 10.34 -12.09 -7.09
CA THR A 146 9.63 -13.31 -7.52
C THR A 146 8.16 -13.32 -7.06
N ALA A 147 7.88 -12.85 -5.85
CA ALA A 147 6.50 -12.76 -5.34
C ALA A 147 5.66 -11.71 -6.11
N SER A 148 6.27 -10.59 -6.48
CA SER A 148 5.67 -9.57 -7.36
C SER A 148 5.41 -10.13 -8.76
N ALA A 149 6.39 -10.81 -9.37
CA ALA A 149 6.22 -11.45 -10.67
C ALA A 149 5.14 -12.55 -10.68
N ALA A 150 4.86 -13.15 -9.52
CA ALA A 150 3.78 -14.12 -9.32
C ALA A 150 2.42 -13.48 -8.99
N GLY A 151 2.33 -12.15 -8.87
CA GLY A 151 1.09 -11.41 -8.56
C GLY A 151 0.62 -11.57 -7.12
N LEU A 152 1.52 -11.91 -6.19
CA LEU A 152 1.20 -12.13 -4.76
C LEU A 152 1.40 -10.88 -3.90
N VAL A 153 1.94 -9.81 -4.50
CA VAL A 153 2.16 -8.51 -3.84
C VAL A 153 1.19 -7.51 -4.45
N VAL A 154 0.53 -6.73 -3.59
CA VAL A 154 -0.30 -5.59 -4.01
C VAL A 154 0.64 -4.50 -4.50
N GLU A 155 0.57 -4.14 -5.78
CA GLU A 155 1.39 -3.09 -6.35
C GLU A 155 0.94 -1.71 -5.85
N PRO A 156 1.87 -0.75 -5.72
CA PRO A 156 1.52 0.65 -5.47
C PRO A 156 0.59 1.15 -6.59
N GLY A 157 -0.66 1.50 -6.27
CA GLY A 157 -1.69 1.88 -7.24
C GLY A 157 -2.87 0.91 -7.32
N ASP A 158 -2.71 -0.35 -6.87
CA ASP A 158 -3.77 -1.36 -6.96
C ASP A 158 -4.99 -1.00 -6.10
N ALA A 159 -4.76 -0.35 -4.95
CA ALA A 159 -5.85 0.12 -4.10
C ALA A 159 -6.67 1.22 -4.79
N GLU A 160 -6.00 2.12 -5.52
CA GLU A 160 -6.60 3.19 -6.31
C GLU A 160 -7.38 2.62 -7.50
N TRP A 161 -6.82 1.62 -8.20
CA TRP A 161 -7.51 0.91 -9.28
C TRP A 161 -8.73 0.15 -8.78
N ALA A 162 -8.62 -0.54 -7.65
CA ALA A 162 -9.76 -1.22 -7.04
C ALA A 162 -10.89 -0.25 -6.69
N VAL A 163 -10.59 0.98 -6.28
CA VAL A 163 -11.59 2.04 -6.05
C VAL A 163 -12.25 2.51 -7.35
N LEU A 164 -11.51 2.54 -8.46
CA LEU A 164 -12.03 2.90 -9.78
C LEU A 164 -12.97 1.83 -10.35
N GLU A 165 -12.80 0.55 -9.98
CA GLU A 165 -13.71 -0.54 -10.36
C GLU A 165 -15.03 -0.55 -9.56
N LEU A 166 -15.09 0.14 -8.42
CA LEU A 166 -16.31 0.21 -7.61
C LEU A 166 -17.39 1.04 -8.31
N SER A 167 -18.63 0.57 -8.25
CA SER A 167 -19.78 1.33 -8.72
C SER A 167 -20.01 2.59 -7.85
N ALA A 168 -20.76 3.56 -8.39
CA ALA A 168 -21.05 4.80 -7.66
C ALA A 168 -21.71 4.58 -6.29
N ASN A 169 -22.52 3.53 -6.15
CA ASN A 169 -23.16 3.18 -4.88
C ASN A 169 -22.16 2.58 -3.88
N GLU A 170 -21.24 1.74 -4.35
CA GLU A 170 -20.21 1.12 -3.51
C GLU A 170 -19.16 2.13 -3.04
N GLN A 171 -18.75 3.08 -3.89
CA GLN A 171 -17.86 4.17 -3.49
C GLN A 171 -18.49 5.05 -2.40
N GLN A 172 -19.80 5.29 -2.49
CA GLN A 172 -20.54 6.07 -1.50
C GLN A 172 -20.61 5.35 -0.15
N GLU A 173 -20.77 4.03 -0.16
CA GLU A 173 -20.77 3.20 1.04
C GLU A 173 -19.37 3.06 1.65
N LEU A 174 -18.33 2.89 0.84
CA LEU A 174 -16.94 2.90 1.29
C LEU A 174 -16.59 4.22 1.99
N THR A 175 -17.01 5.34 1.41
CA THR A 175 -16.83 6.67 2.01
C THR A 175 -17.53 6.79 3.37
N ARG A 176 -18.75 6.23 3.49
CA ARG A 176 -19.51 6.21 4.74
C ARG A 176 -18.79 5.42 5.82
N LEU A 177 -18.25 4.25 5.48
CA LEU A 177 -17.51 3.37 6.39
C LEU A 177 -16.20 3.99 6.84
N LEU A 178 -15.41 4.54 5.92
CA LEU A 178 -14.14 5.21 6.24
C LEU A 178 -14.34 6.39 7.19
N ARG A 179 -15.39 7.19 7.00
CA ARG A 179 -15.72 8.28 7.94
C ARG A 179 -16.11 7.77 9.31
N ALA A 180 -16.87 6.68 9.40
CA ALA A 180 -17.26 6.09 10.66
C ALA A 180 -16.04 5.59 11.47
N GLU A 181 -15.08 4.94 10.79
CA GLU A 181 -13.85 4.47 11.43
C GLU A 181 -12.92 5.61 11.83
N LEU A 182 -12.76 6.65 10.99
CA LEU A 182 -11.96 7.83 11.36
C LEU A 182 -12.52 8.56 12.59
N LEU A 183 -13.84 8.59 12.75
CA LEU A 183 -14.48 9.16 13.94
C LEU A 183 -14.28 8.28 15.18
N ARG A 184 -14.29 6.94 15.02
CA ARG A 184 -14.01 5.97 16.09
C ARG A 184 -12.55 6.00 16.53
N ALA A 185 -11.60 6.12 15.60
CA ALA A 185 -10.17 6.17 15.92
C ALA A 185 -9.75 7.47 16.64
N LYS A 186 -10.58 8.52 16.54
CA LYS A 186 -10.34 9.82 17.16
C LYS A 186 -10.94 9.95 18.57
N SER A 187 -11.84 9.05 18.97
CA SER A 187 -12.45 9.00 20.32
C SER A 187 -11.68 8.09 21.25
#